data_AF-A0A395LH41-F1
#
_entry.id   AF-A0A395LH41-F1
#
_cell.length_a   1.000
_cell.length_b   1.000
_cell.length_c   1.000
_cell.angle_alpha   90.00
_cell.angle_beta   90.00
_cell.angle_gamma   90.00
#
_symmetry.space_group_name_H-M   'P 1'
#
loop_
_entity.id
_entity.type
_entity.pdbx_description
1 polymer ?
#
loop_
_entity_poly.entity_id
_entity_poly.type
_entity_poly.pdbx_seq_one_letter_code
_entity_poly.pdbx_strand_id
1 'polypeptide(L)'
;MTQSPAVSWTRLAFDTWALSMEASYVIWLRSMRIMTGGKLAESEAERMVIEKMTAAMTLMPAIMAGGANQSAEEATGRALAHYAKPVHANRRRLSR
;
A
#
# COMPACT_ATOMS: atom_id res chain seq x y z
N MET A 1 2.81 -28.80 1.70
CA MET A 1 3.67 -28.64 0.50
C MET A 1 4.38 -27.31 0.63
N THR A 2 5.65 -27.32 1.04
CA THR A 2 6.49 -26.13 1.09
C THR A 2 6.73 -25.66 -0.34
N GLN A 3 6.20 -24.50 -0.72
CA GLN A 3 6.46 -23.92 -2.04
C GLN A 3 7.96 -23.67 -2.18
N SER A 4 8.51 -23.89 -3.37
CA SER A 4 9.92 -23.62 -3.63
C SER A 4 10.20 -22.12 -3.44
N PRO A 5 11.32 -21.72 -2.81
CA PRO A 5 11.62 -20.30 -2.53
C PRO A 5 11.52 -19.39 -3.76
N ALA A 6 11.95 -19.89 -4.93
CA ALA A 6 11.86 -19.15 -6.20
C ALA A 6 10.40 -18.84 -6.60
N VAL A 7 9.46 -19.75 -6.34
CA VAL A 7 8.03 -19.56 -6.62
C VAL A 7 7.44 -18.49 -5.68
N SER A 8 7.91 -18.42 -4.43
CA SER A 8 7.49 -17.42 -3.44
C SER A 8 7.92 -16.00 -3.85
N TRP A 9 9.20 -15.80 -4.18
CA TRP A 9 9.70 -14.48 -4.60
C TRP A 9 9.11 -14.00 -5.92
N THR A 10 8.93 -14.92 -6.89
CA THR A 10 8.28 -14.59 -8.16
C THR A 10 6.85 -14.09 -7.93
N ARG A 11 6.09 -14.75 -7.05
CA ARG A 11 4.75 -14.30 -6.67
C ARG A 11 4.77 -12.93 -5.99
N LEU A 12 5.67 -12.72 -5.01
CA LEU A 12 5.83 -11.41 -4.37
C LEU A 12 6.16 -10.30 -5.37
N ALA A 13 6.97 -10.59 -6.39
CA ALA A 13 7.28 -9.63 -7.45
C ALA A 13 6.02 -9.26 -8.26
N PHE A 14 5.23 -10.25 -8.67
CA PHE A 14 3.96 -10.00 -9.38
C PHE A 14 2.94 -9.25 -8.50
N ASP A 15 2.79 -9.63 -7.23
CA ASP A 15 1.89 -8.95 -6.30
C ASP A 15 2.34 -7.50 -6.07
N THR A 16 3.64 -7.24 -5.99
CA THR A 16 4.22 -5.90 -5.88
C THR A 16 3.98 -5.07 -7.13
N TRP A 17 4.15 -5.66 -8.32
CA TRP A 17 3.88 -4.99 -9.58
C TRP A 17 2.40 -4.62 -9.73
N ALA A 18 1.50 -5.56 -9.41
CA ALA A 18 0.06 -5.32 -9.40
C ALA A 18 -0.32 -4.19 -8.43
N LEU A 19 0.24 -4.20 -7.21
CA LEU A 19 0.00 -3.13 -6.25
C LEU A 19 0.54 -1.78 -6.74
N SER A 20 1.70 -1.77 -7.40
CA SER A 20 2.30 -0.57 -7.96
C SER A 20 1.41 0.05 -9.04
N MET A 21 0.84 -0.76 -9.93
CA MET A 21 -0.15 -0.31 -10.92
C MET A 21 -1.37 0.33 -10.25
N GLU A 22 -1.90 -0.29 -9.19
CA GLU A 22 -3.04 0.26 -8.46
C GLU A 22 -2.70 1.56 -7.72
N ALA A 23 -1.51 1.63 -7.12
CA ALA A 23 -1.01 2.84 -6.48
C ALA A 23 -0.84 3.99 -7.49
N SER A 24 -0.31 3.73 -8.68
CA SER A 24 -0.22 4.70 -9.77
C SER A 24 -1.61 5.24 -10.17
N TYR A 25 -2.62 4.37 -10.24
CA TYR A 25 -3.99 4.80 -10.50
C TYR A 25 -4.57 5.67 -9.37
N VAL A 26 -4.31 5.32 -8.11
CA VAL A 26 -4.69 6.18 -6.96
C VAL A 26 -4.00 7.54 -7.04
N ILE A 27 -2.71 7.59 -7.38
CA ILE A 27 -1.97 8.84 -7.56
C ILE A 27 -2.64 9.69 -8.63
N TRP A 28 -2.95 9.10 -9.79
CA TRP A 28 -3.67 9.78 -10.87
C TRP A 28 -5.01 10.39 -10.41
N LEU A 29 -5.85 9.62 -9.72
CA LEU A 29 -7.14 10.11 -9.20
C LEU A 29 -6.97 11.26 -8.18
N ARG A 30 -5.96 11.18 -7.32
CA ARG A 30 -5.65 12.26 -6.37
C ARG A 30 -5.16 13.51 -7.09
N SER A 31 -4.32 13.35 -8.10
CA SER A 31 -3.87 14.46 -8.93
C SER A 31 -5.06 15.17 -9.58
N MET A 32 -6.02 14.42 -10.15
CA MET A 32 -7.26 15.00 -10.69
C MET A 32 -8.03 15.80 -9.64
N ARG A 33 -8.20 15.26 -8.44
CA ARG A 33 -8.93 15.91 -7.33
C ARG A 33 -8.20 17.12 -6.76
N ILE A 34 -6.87 17.14 -6.79
CA ILE A 34 -6.08 18.29 -6.36
C ILE A 34 -6.12 19.40 -7.41
N MET A 35 -6.07 19.05 -8.70
CA MET A 35 -6.15 20.01 -9.79
C MET A 35 -7.46 20.83 -9.81
N THR A 36 -8.55 20.33 -9.23
CA THR A 36 -9.80 21.10 -9.12
C THR A 36 -9.68 22.29 -8.16
N GLY A 37 -8.67 22.30 -7.28
CA GLY A 37 -8.47 23.34 -6.27
C GLY A 37 -9.58 23.40 -5.21
N GLY A 38 -9.58 24.48 -4.43
CA GLY A 38 -10.55 24.76 -3.37
C GLY A 38 -10.47 23.81 -2.17
N LYS A 39 -11.52 23.85 -1.32
CA LYS A 39 -11.60 23.07 -0.07
C LYS A 39 -11.49 21.55 -0.29
N LEU A 40 -11.95 21.07 -1.44
CA LEU A 40 -11.87 19.65 -1.79
C LEU A 40 -10.41 19.20 -1.99
N ALA A 41 -9.60 20.02 -2.67
CA ALA A 41 -8.19 19.75 -2.88
C ALA A 41 -7.40 19.82 -1.56
N GLU A 42 -7.68 20.83 -0.72
CA GLU A 42 -7.06 21.01 0.59
C GLU A 42 -7.32 19.80 1.51
N SER A 43 -8.59 19.41 1.67
CA SER A 43 -8.96 18.24 2.48
C SER A 43 -8.37 16.92 1.96
N GLU A 44 -8.19 16.80 0.64
CA GLU A 44 -7.54 15.65 0.03
C GLU A 44 -6.04 15.63 0.34
N ALA A 45 -5.36 16.78 0.27
CA ALA A 45 -3.95 16.91 0.60
C ALA A 45 -3.66 16.64 2.09
N GLU A 46 -4.47 17.19 3.00
CA GLU A 46 -4.35 16.91 4.44
C GLU A 46 -4.54 15.42 4.74
N ARG A 47 -5.56 14.81 4.13
CA ARG A 47 -5.81 13.37 4.26
C ARG A 47 -4.62 12.55 3.75
N MET A 48 -3.99 12.94 2.65
CA MET A 48 -2.80 12.27 2.12
C MET A 48 -1.63 12.28 3.10
N VAL A 49 -1.45 13.35 3.88
CA VAL A 49 -0.38 13.46 4.87
C VAL A 49 -0.67 12.50 6.04
N ILE A 50 -1.89 12.54 6.57
CA ILE A 50 -2.31 11.67 7.67
C ILE A 50 -2.13 10.20 7.28
N GLU A 51 -2.60 9.82 6.08
CA GLU A 51 -2.47 8.43 5.61
C GLU A 51 -1.00 7.98 5.50
N LYS A 52 -0.10 8.83 5.01
CA LYS A 52 1.34 8.51 4.92
C LYS A 52 1.96 8.35 6.30
N MET A 53 1.65 9.27 7.22
CA MET A 53 2.13 9.19 8.60
C MET A 53 1.63 7.93 9.30
N THR A 54 0.34 7.63 9.19
CA THR A 54 -0.24 6.39 9.74
C THR A 54 0.45 5.17 9.16
N ALA A 55 0.62 5.09 7.84
CA ALA A 55 1.26 3.94 7.20
C ALA A 55 2.71 3.75 7.67
N ALA A 56 3.48 4.83 7.80
CA ALA A 56 4.86 4.79 8.29
C ALA A 56 4.93 4.32 9.75
N MET A 57 4.10 4.87 10.64
CA MET A 57 4.07 4.50 12.06
C MET A 57 3.60 3.06 12.30
N THR A 58 2.74 2.55 11.44
CA THR A 58 2.11 1.23 11.62
C THR A 58 2.82 0.09 10.86
N LEU A 59 3.77 0.41 9.97
CA LEU A 59 4.50 -0.60 9.20
C LEU A 59 5.33 -1.53 10.09
N MET A 60 6.18 -0.96 10.96
CA MET A 60 7.07 -1.77 11.79
C MET A 60 6.30 -2.74 12.70
N PRO A 61 5.24 -2.31 13.41
CA PRO A 61 4.37 -3.25 14.12
C PRO A 61 3.76 -4.34 13.22
N ALA A 62 3.33 -4.01 12.00
CA ALA A 62 2.74 -4.96 11.07
C ALA A 62 3.74 -6.05 10.61
N ILE A 63 5.00 -5.67 10.38
CA ILE A 63 6.09 -6.60 10.07
C ILE A 63 6.45 -7.43 11.30
N MET A 64 6.64 -6.80 12.47
CA MET A 64 7.04 -7.50 13.71
C MET A 64 6.00 -8.52 14.19
N ALA A 65 4.73 -8.38 13.81
CA ALA A 65 3.69 -9.38 14.06
C ALA A 65 3.98 -10.77 13.44
N GLY A 66 4.97 -10.90 12.57
CA GLY A 66 5.49 -12.18 12.08
C GLY A 66 6.34 -12.97 13.09
N GLY A 67 6.78 -12.34 14.19
CA GLY A 67 7.63 -12.94 15.19
C GLY A 67 9.12 -12.99 14.80
N ALA A 68 9.95 -13.52 15.69
CA ALA A 68 11.42 -13.52 15.56
C ALA A 68 11.95 -14.52 14.51
N ASN A 69 11.18 -15.57 14.19
CA ASN A 69 11.57 -16.60 13.21
C ASN A 69 11.04 -16.34 11.80
N GLN A 70 10.47 -15.16 11.53
CA GLN A 70 9.92 -14.85 10.22
C GLN A 70 11.03 -14.79 9.16
N SER A 71 10.73 -15.34 7.98
CA SER A 71 11.57 -15.22 6.80
C SER A 71 11.50 -13.82 6.18
N ALA A 72 12.47 -13.48 5.32
CA ALA A 72 12.47 -12.22 4.59
C ALA A 72 11.27 -12.12 3.64
N GLU A 73 10.85 -13.26 3.08
CA GLU A 73 9.66 -13.42 2.24
C GLU A 73 8.39 -13.05 3.01
N GLU A 74 8.23 -13.57 4.23
CA GLU A 74 7.07 -13.30 5.08
C GLU A 74 7.04 -11.83 5.53
N ALA A 75 8.20 -11.28 5.90
CA ALA A 75 8.32 -9.86 6.23
C ALA A 75 7.93 -8.96 5.05
N THR A 76 8.38 -9.32 3.84
CA THR A 76 8.05 -8.60 2.60
C THR A 76 6.56 -8.73 2.27
N GLY A 77 5.99 -9.92 2.38
CA GLY A 77 4.56 -10.15 2.17
C GLY A 77 3.68 -9.36 3.15
N ARG A 78 4.11 -9.25 4.41
CA ARG A 78 3.43 -8.41 5.43
C ARG A 78 3.52 -6.93 5.10
N ALA A 79 4.70 -6.44 4.71
CA ALA A 79 4.87 -5.07 4.27
C ALA A 79 3.97 -4.77 3.05
N LEU A 80 3.91 -5.69 2.09
CA LEU A 80 3.06 -5.55 0.91
C LEU A 80 1.57 -5.51 1.28
N ALA A 81 1.10 -6.44 2.11
CA ALA A 81 -0.28 -6.47 2.58
C ALA A 81 -0.66 -5.20 3.38
N HIS A 82 0.28 -4.68 4.17
CA HIS A 82 0.12 -3.44 4.93
C HIS A 82 -0.18 -2.25 4.01
N TYR A 83 0.55 -2.10 2.91
CA TYR A 83 0.33 -1.02 1.93
C TYR A 83 -0.83 -1.30 0.97
N ALA A 84 -1.12 -2.55 0.65
CA ALA A 84 -2.23 -2.93 -0.22
C ALA A 84 -3.58 -2.47 0.34
N LYS A 85 -3.81 -2.67 1.65
CA LYS A 85 -5.05 -2.30 2.33
C LYS A 85 -5.45 -0.81 2.12
N PRO A 86 -4.61 0.20 2.43
CA PRO A 86 -4.93 1.60 2.19
C PRO A 86 -4.98 1.95 0.70
N VAL A 87 -4.16 1.35 -0.18
CA VAL A 87 -4.24 1.59 -1.63
C VAL A 87 -5.60 1.17 -2.19
N HIS A 88 -6.07 -0.03 -1.87
CA HIS A 88 -7.39 -0.50 -2.32
C HIS A 88 -8.54 0.35 -1.75
N ALA A 89 -8.44 0.75 -0.48
CA ALA A 89 -9.42 1.64 0.14
C ALA A 89 -9.49 3.00 -0.58
N ASN A 90 -8.33 3.55 -0.93
CA ASN A 90 -8.22 4.80 -1.64
C ASN A 90 -8.75 4.72 -3.06
N ARG A 91 -8.42 3.66 -3.81
CA ARG A 91 -8.99 3.44 -5.14
C ARG A 91 -10.52 3.43 -5.09
N ARG A 92 -11.11 2.67 -4.16
CA ARG A 92 -12.58 2.61 -4.00
C ARG A 92 -13.20 3.95 -3.63
N ARG A 93 -12.52 4.76 -2.81
CA ARG A 93 -13.02 6.07 -2.39
C ARG A 93 -12.96 7.09 -3.53
N LEU A 94 -11.88 7.08 -4.30
CA LEU A 94 -11.60 8.09 -5.31
C LEU A 94 -12.26 7.79 -6.67
N SER A 95 -12.75 6.56 -6.87
CA SER A 95 -13.52 6.15 -8.06
C SER A 95 -15.04 6.36 -7.91
N ARG A 96 -15.48 6.93 -6.78
CA ARG A 96 -16.86 7.37 -6.53
C ARG A 96 -16.94 8.87 -6.72
#